data_AF-A0A7X3GMF8-F1
#
_entry.id   AF-A0A7X3GMF8-F1
#
_cell.length_a   1.000
_cell.length_b   1.000
_cell.length_c   1.000
_cell.angle_alpha   90.00
_cell.angle_beta   90.00
_cell.angle_gamma   90.00
#
_symmetry.space_group_name_H-M   'P 1'
#
loop_
_entity.id
_entity.type
_entity.pdbx_description
1 polymer ?
#
loop_
_entity_poly.entity_id
_entity_poly.type
_entity_poly.pdbx_seq_one_letter_code
_entity_poly.pdbx_strand_id
1 'polypeptide(L)'
;MPFTLSHPAFAVPLRRYFPNLSIAGLVLGSMSPDLEYFANMEARGTIGHQFIGFMLIGLPLCFAIYFSYERVIRPMLSAFMPNLFGLKRFVRECYERGEPLSLAGWFHFAAAAFVGYLTHMFMDAWTHGSGIFVQHLPGLTVHTLGMPLFQLLQFAFSALGAAVIAIWGFIQWLRWLKDAPRSGTNHSAKLLEYARDPWVWPWALLIGMFTMLIKLLFSVDPGDLSIWFAAPFSAAALGIFGACLLGRSQKHGQLGAGFRLVALWLALLGALKFEAHIYLLHQIGISTSRLMDWIVTMWGLVAVMAVISLQMNRIVNKFVRNGLKTVNKRTLS
;
A
#
# COMPACT_ATOMS: atom_id res chain seq x y z
N MET A 1 -5.02 14.75 -9.00
CA MET A 1 -5.02 15.47 -7.69
C MET A 1 -3.68 15.19 -7.03
N PRO A 2 -2.86 16.16 -6.56
CA PRO A 2 -1.47 15.90 -6.16
C PRO A 2 -1.33 14.89 -5.02
N PHE A 3 -2.37 14.69 -4.21
CA PHE A 3 -2.37 13.69 -3.16
C PHE A 3 -3.18 12.45 -3.58
N THR A 4 -2.48 11.44 -4.11
CA THR A 4 -3.06 10.17 -4.59
C THR A 4 -3.99 9.50 -3.57
N LEU A 5 -3.64 9.57 -2.27
CA LEU A 5 -4.43 8.96 -1.20
C LEU A 5 -5.81 9.59 -0.99
N SER A 6 -6.12 10.71 -1.67
CA SER A 6 -7.45 11.32 -1.68
C SER A 6 -8.41 10.71 -2.69
N HIS A 7 -7.91 10.10 -3.76
CA HIS A 7 -8.75 9.51 -4.81
C HIS A 7 -9.77 8.47 -4.29
N PRO A 8 -9.44 7.60 -3.32
CA PRO A 8 -10.40 6.67 -2.76
C PRO A 8 -11.68 7.32 -2.21
N ALA A 9 -11.62 8.58 -1.75
CA ALA A 9 -12.78 9.31 -1.25
C ALA A 9 -13.86 9.53 -2.33
N PHE A 10 -13.46 9.57 -3.60
CA PHE A 10 -14.36 9.73 -4.75
C PHE A 10 -14.79 8.39 -5.35
N ALA A 11 -14.03 7.32 -5.11
CA ALA A 11 -14.32 5.97 -5.61
C ALA A 11 -15.22 5.16 -4.68
N VAL A 12 -14.87 5.07 -3.39
CA VAL A 12 -15.53 4.18 -2.40
C VAL A 12 -17.03 4.46 -2.23
N PRO A 13 -17.54 5.71 -2.29
CA PRO A 13 -18.97 5.97 -2.19
C PRO A 13 -19.83 5.27 -3.24
N LEU A 14 -19.28 4.91 -4.42
CA LEU A 14 -20.00 4.17 -5.46
C LEU A 14 -20.50 2.81 -4.98
N ARG A 15 -19.86 2.22 -3.96
CA ARG A 15 -20.33 0.96 -3.36
C ARG A 15 -21.74 1.06 -2.79
N ARG A 16 -22.24 2.26 -2.45
CA ARG A 16 -23.63 2.46 -2.02
C ARG A 16 -24.64 2.12 -3.12
N TYR A 17 -24.28 2.32 -4.38
CA TYR A 17 -25.10 2.02 -5.55
C TYR A 17 -24.78 0.65 -6.14
N PHE A 18 -23.54 0.19 -5.99
CA PHE A 18 -23.06 -1.09 -6.49
C PHE A 18 -22.44 -1.92 -5.35
N PRO A 19 -23.25 -2.59 -4.51
CA PRO A 19 -22.79 -3.22 -3.27
C PRO A 19 -21.78 -4.36 -3.48
N ASN A 20 -21.77 -4.96 -4.67
CA ASN A 20 -20.86 -6.04 -5.06
C ASN A 20 -19.44 -5.56 -5.39
N LEU A 21 -19.19 -4.25 -5.48
CA LEU A 21 -17.86 -3.72 -5.71
C LEU A 21 -16.98 -3.91 -4.46
N SER A 22 -15.81 -4.52 -4.67
CA SER A 22 -14.79 -4.64 -3.63
C SER A 22 -14.26 -3.27 -3.23
N ILE A 23 -14.32 -2.93 -1.93
CA ILE A 23 -13.72 -1.70 -1.41
C ILE A 23 -12.23 -1.66 -1.73
N ALA A 24 -11.51 -2.75 -1.49
CA ALA A 24 -10.07 -2.80 -1.73
C ALA A 24 -9.74 -2.59 -3.21
N GLY A 25 -10.57 -3.14 -4.11
CA GLY A 25 -10.47 -2.88 -5.55
C GLY A 25 -10.67 -1.40 -5.86
N LEU A 26 -11.78 -0.80 -5.41
CA LEU A 26 -12.04 0.64 -5.62
C LEU A 26 -10.91 1.53 -5.12
N VAL A 27 -10.41 1.27 -3.90
CA VAL A 27 -9.30 2.03 -3.30
C VAL A 27 -8.05 1.92 -4.16
N LEU A 28 -7.57 0.70 -4.42
CA LEU A 28 -6.30 0.49 -5.12
C LEU A 28 -6.37 0.90 -6.59
N GLY A 29 -7.50 0.65 -7.25
CA GLY A 29 -7.76 1.11 -8.60
C GLY A 29 -7.77 2.63 -8.71
N SER A 30 -8.39 3.32 -7.75
CA SER A 30 -8.39 4.80 -7.73
C SER A 30 -7.03 5.42 -7.48
N MET A 31 -6.06 4.63 -6.99
CA MET A 31 -4.67 5.06 -6.81
C MET A 31 -3.77 4.60 -7.95
N SER A 32 -4.24 3.66 -8.80
CA SER A 32 -3.36 2.91 -9.70
C SER A 32 -2.62 3.74 -10.75
N PRO A 33 -3.20 4.81 -11.35
CA PRO A 33 -2.47 5.62 -12.33
C PRO A 33 -1.20 6.25 -11.76
N ASP A 34 -1.22 6.62 -10.49
CA ASP A 34 -0.11 7.27 -9.79
C ASP A 34 0.87 6.28 -9.15
N LEU A 35 0.52 4.98 -9.05
CA LEU A 35 1.41 3.97 -8.44
C LEU A 35 2.79 3.90 -9.11
N GLU A 36 2.85 4.29 -10.38
CA GLU A 36 4.09 4.43 -11.14
C GLU A 36 5.05 5.46 -10.50
N TYR A 37 4.52 6.59 -10.00
CA TYR A 37 5.30 7.61 -9.31
C TYR A 37 5.94 7.05 -8.04
N PHE A 38 5.17 6.26 -7.28
CA PHE A 38 5.65 5.65 -6.04
C PHE A 38 6.64 4.53 -6.31
N ALA A 39 6.44 3.74 -7.37
CA ALA A 39 7.39 2.71 -7.79
C ALA A 39 8.74 3.33 -8.25
N ASN A 40 8.69 4.47 -8.93
CA ASN A 40 9.88 5.23 -9.33
C ASN A 40 10.49 6.09 -8.20
N MET A 41 9.73 6.28 -7.11
CA MET A 41 10.02 7.22 -6.04
C MET A 41 10.26 8.65 -6.56
N GLU A 42 9.54 9.03 -7.61
CA GLU A 42 9.60 10.31 -8.31
C GLU A 42 8.25 10.54 -8.99
N ALA A 43 7.71 11.76 -8.97
CA ALA A 43 6.48 12.12 -9.68
C ALA A 43 6.68 12.17 -11.23
N ARG A 44 7.11 11.04 -11.80
CA ARG A 44 7.35 10.81 -13.24
C ARG A 44 6.66 9.53 -13.66
N GLY A 45 5.81 9.62 -14.66
CA GLY A 45 5.00 8.51 -15.16
C GLY A 45 5.17 8.34 -16.67
N THR A 46 4.71 7.21 -17.18
CA THR A 46 4.78 6.85 -18.60
C THR A 46 3.37 6.62 -19.13
N ILE A 47 2.85 5.41 -18.93
CA ILE A 47 1.56 4.96 -19.48
C ILE A 47 0.51 4.75 -18.39
N GLY A 48 0.80 5.00 -17.11
CA GLY A 48 -0.12 4.71 -15.99
C GLY A 48 -1.52 5.33 -16.12
N HIS A 49 -1.63 6.48 -16.79
CA HIS A 49 -2.89 7.18 -17.07
C HIS A 49 -3.58 6.71 -18.36
N GLN A 50 -3.01 5.74 -19.07
CA GLN A 50 -3.61 5.11 -20.25
C GLN A 50 -4.26 3.78 -19.86
N PHE A 51 -5.30 3.38 -20.59
CA PHE A 51 -5.97 2.10 -20.36
C PHE A 51 -5.00 0.92 -20.41
N ILE A 52 -4.07 0.92 -21.38
CA ILE A 52 -3.06 -0.13 -21.51
C ILE A 52 -2.08 -0.15 -20.33
N GLY A 53 -1.72 1.01 -19.78
CA GLY A 53 -0.87 1.08 -18.58
C GLY A 53 -1.60 0.63 -17.33
N PHE A 54 -2.91 0.89 -17.21
CA PHE A 54 -3.70 0.26 -16.16
C PHE A 54 -3.67 -1.28 -16.27
N MET A 55 -3.85 -1.84 -17.47
CA MET A 55 -3.82 -3.30 -17.65
C MET A 55 -2.44 -3.91 -17.37
N LEU A 56 -1.35 -3.27 -17.83
CA LEU A 56 0.00 -3.82 -17.77
C LEU A 56 0.77 -3.50 -16.49
N ILE A 57 0.43 -2.40 -15.81
CA ILE A 57 1.15 -1.89 -14.63
C ILE A 57 0.19 -1.73 -13.44
N GLY A 58 -0.85 -0.92 -13.61
CA GLY A 58 -1.75 -0.52 -12.52
C GLY A 58 -2.43 -1.70 -11.84
N LEU A 59 -3.13 -2.53 -12.62
CA LEU A 59 -3.88 -3.68 -12.14
C LEU A 59 -2.97 -4.76 -11.51
N PRO A 60 -1.84 -5.18 -12.14
CA PRO A 60 -0.86 -6.05 -11.49
C PRO A 60 -0.35 -5.51 -10.14
N LEU A 61 -0.07 -4.21 -10.05
CA LEU A 61 0.33 -3.57 -8.79
C LEU A 61 -0.81 -3.58 -7.77
N CYS A 62 -2.07 -3.34 -8.17
CA CYS A 62 -3.21 -3.48 -7.26
C CYS A 62 -3.29 -4.89 -6.65
N PHE A 63 -3.13 -5.94 -7.46
CA PHE A 63 -3.09 -7.32 -6.98
C PHE A 63 -1.93 -7.56 -6.01
N ALA A 64 -0.72 -7.12 -6.37
CA ALA A 64 0.46 -7.28 -5.53
C ALA A 64 0.33 -6.56 -4.19
N ILE A 65 -0.11 -5.30 -4.19
CA ILE A 65 -0.32 -4.49 -2.99
C ILE A 65 -1.40 -5.11 -2.11
N TYR A 66 -2.54 -5.50 -2.69
CA TYR A 66 -3.60 -6.14 -1.92
C TYR A 66 -3.11 -7.45 -1.29
N PHE A 67 -2.42 -8.28 -2.06
CA PHE A 67 -1.87 -9.54 -1.56
C PHE A 67 -0.85 -9.33 -0.44
N SER A 68 0.09 -8.39 -0.62
CA SER A 68 1.06 -8.01 0.41
C SER A 68 0.39 -7.42 1.65
N TYR A 69 -0.66 -6.63 1.48
CA TYR A 69 -1.43 -6.09 2.58
C TYR A 69 -2.09 -7.21 3.39
N GLU A 70 -2.86 -8.09 2.76
CA GLU A 70 -3.54 -9.22 3.43
C GLU A 70 -2.56 -10.12 4.19
N ARG A 71 -1.40 -10.39 3.59
CA ARG A 71 -0.44 -11.37 4.13
C ARG A 71 0.57 -10.78 5.10
N VAL A 72 0.97 -9.53 4.96
CA VAL A 72 2.08 -8.97 5.74
C VAL A 72 1.62 -7.85 6.65
N ILE A 73 0.87 -6.89 6.11
CA ILE A 73 0.52 -5.65 6.81
C ILE A 73 -0.69 -5.84 7.72
N ARG A 74 -1.78 -6.42 7.19
CA ARG A 74 -3.06 -6.61 7.90
C ARG A 74 -2.88 -7.26 9.28
N PRO A 75 -2.12 -8.36 9.46
CA PRO A 75 -1.95 -9.01 10.76
C PRO A 75 -1.15 -8.21 11.79
N MET A 76 -0.61 -7.05 11.41
CA MET A 76 0.25 -6.20 12.21
C MET A 76 -0.28 -4.77 12.39
N LEU A 77 -1.47 -4.45 11.88
CA LEU A 77 -2.01 -3.08 11.91
C LEU A 77 -2.10 -2.52 13.33
N SER A 78 -2.49 -3.35 14.32
CA SER A 78 -2.60 -2.90 15.71
C SER A 78 -1.24 -2.56 16.32
N ALA A 79 -0.14 -3.12 15.81
CA ALA A 79 1.20 -2.86 16.33
C ALA A 79 1.69 -1.43 16.04
N PHE A 80 1.14 -0.79 15.00
CA PHE A 80 1.41 0.63 14.70
C PHE A 80 0.54 1.58 15.51
N MET A 81 -0.52 1.10 16.14
CA MET A 81 -1.44 1.95 16.88
C MET A 81 -0.97 2.18 18.32
N PRO A 82 -1.07 3.42 18.84
CA PRO A 82 -0.87 3.67 20.25
C PRO A 82 -1.91 2.92 21.08
N ASN A 83 -1.53 2.46 22.27
CA ASN A 83 -2.46 1.90 23.24
C ASN A 83 -3.21 3.02 23.99
N LEU A 84 -3.84 3.92 23.24
CA LEU A 84 -4.56 5.10 23.72
C LEU A 84 -6.01 5.03 23.26
N PHE A 85 -6.94 5.38 24.16
CA PHE A 85 -8.38 5.49 23.88
C PHE A 85 -9.00 4.27 23.14
N GLY A 86 -8.48 3.07 23.40
CA GLY A 86 -8.94 1.83 22.76
C GLY A 86 -8.57 1.69 21.28
N LEU A 87 -7.76 2.58 20.69
CA LEU A 87 -7.45 2.58 19.26
C LEU A 87 -6.77 1.29 18.80
N LYS A 88 -5.77 0.80 19.54
CA LYS A 88 -5.13 -0.49 19.27
C LYS A 88 -6.14 -1.64 19.24
N ARG A 89 -7.08 -1.66 20.20
CA ARG A 89 -8.14 -2.69 20.28
C ARG A 89 -9.12 -2.59 19.12
N PHE A 90 -9.58 -1.39 18.79
CA PHE A 90 -10.43 -1.13 17.62
C PHE A 90 -9.80 -1.68 16.34
N VAL A 91 -8.51 -1.37 16.11
CA VAL A 91 -7.83 -1.82 14.90
C VAL A 91 -7.67 -3.34 14.87
N ARG A 92 -7.34 -3.97 16.00
CA ARG A 92 -7.26 -5.43 16.11
C ARG A 92 -8.60 -6.11 15.80
N GLU A 93 -9.66 -5.68 16.46
CA GLU A 93 -10.98 -6.33 16.36
C GLU A 93 -11.60 -6.13 14.97
N CYS A 94 -11.44 -4.96 14.37
CA CYS A 94 -12.13 -4.60 13.12
C CYS A 94 -11.32 -4.88 11.85
N TYR A 95 -9.99 -4.87 11.90
CA TYR A 95 -9.18 -4.85 10.68
C TYR A 95 -8.06 -5.89 10.60
N GLU A 96 -7.60 -6.49 11.70
CA GLU A 96 -6.50 -7.48 11.65
C GLU A 96 -6.94 -8.86 11.15
N ARG A 97 -8.24 -9.16 11.18
CA ARG A 97 -8.81 -10.38 10.60
C ARG A 97 -9.28 -10.11 9.18
N GLY A 98 -8.87 -10.96 8.26
CA GLY A 98 -9.28 -10.93 6.86
C GLY A 98 -9.54 -12.34 6.38
N GLU A 99 -10.47 -12.48 5.46
CA GLU A 99 -10.75 -13.74 4.77
C GLU A 99 -10.10 -13.70 3.38
N PRO A 100 -9.47 -14.80 2.93
CA PRO A 100 -8.93 -14.86 1.58
C PRO A 100 -10.06 -14.70 0.57
N LEU A 101 -9.80 -13.94 -0.50
CA LEU A 101 -10.75 -13.82 -1.60
C LEU A 101 -10.95 -15.18 -2.27
N SER A 102 -12.21 -15.53 -2.54
CA SER A 102 -12.57 -16.60 -3.46
C SER A 102 -12.15 -16.23 -4.90
N LEU A 103 -12.17 -17.20 -5.81
CA LEU A 103 -11.90 -16.93 -7.23
C LEU A 103 -12.83 -15.84 -7.80
N ALA A 104 -14.13 -15.93 -7.49
CA ALA A 104 -15.11 -14.90 -7.82
C ALA A 104 -14.77 -13.55 -7.15
N GLY A 105 -14.28 -13.57 -5.91
CA GLY A 105 -13.85 -12.37 -5.20
C GLY A 105 -12.71 -11.61 -5.91
N TRP A 106 -11.78 -12.33 -6.53
CA TRP A 106 -10.72 -11.72 -7.34
C TRP A 106 -11.24 -11.04 -8.61
N PHE A 107 -12.24 -11.62 -9.27
CA PHE A 107 -12.90 -10.96 -10.41
C PHE A 107 -13.63 -9.68 -9.98
N HIS A 108 -14.36 -9.72 -8.86
CA HIS A 108 -15.01 -8.52 -8.29
C HIS A 108 -13.98 -7.47 -7.87
N PHE A 109 -12.83 -7.89 -7.34
CA PHE A 109 -11.72 -7.00 -7.04
C PHE A 109 -11.17 -6.31 -8.30
N ALA A 110 -10.92 -7.06 -9.38
CA ALA A 110 -10.42 -6.51 -10.64
C ALA A 110 -11.42 -5.54 -11.28
N ALA A 111 -12.71 -5.90 -11.32
CA ALA A 111 -13.76 -5.03 -11.82
C ALA A 111 -13.86 -3.73 -10.99
N ALA A 112 -13.82 -3.85 -9.66
CA ALA A 112 -13.81 -2.69 -8.77
C ALA A 112 -12.54 -1.84 -8.92
N ALA A 113 -11.38 -2.45 -9.16
CA ALA A 113 -10.15 -1.74 -9.46
C ALA A 113 -10.26 -0.95 -10.77
N PHE A 114 -10.88 -1.52 -11.79
CA PHE A 114 -11.13 -0.78 -13.03
C PHE A 114 -12.10 0.39 -12.82
N VAL A 115 -13.17 0.21 -12.05
CA VAL A 115 -14.06 1.33 -11.67
C VAL A 115 -13.28 2.39 -10.90
N GLY A 116 -12.43 2.00 -9.95
CA GLY A 116 -11.53 2.91 -9.24
C GLY A 116 -10.64 3.71 -10.20
N TYR A 117 -10.00 3.05 -11.15
CA TYR A 117 -9.19 3.68 -12.19
C TYR A 117 -9.99 4.73 -12.98
N LEU A 118 -11.22 4.41 -13.39
CA LEU A 118 -12.09 5.36 -14.08
C LEU A 118 -12.43 6.57 -13.21
N THR A 119 -12.68 6.37 -11.90
CA THR A 119 -12.91 7.51 -11.00
C THR A 119 -11.68 8.39 -10.84
N HIS A 120 -10.48 7.81 -10.83
CA HIS A 120 -9.24 8.58 -10.83
C HIS A 120 -9.17 9.48 -12.07
N MET A 121 -9.38 8.89 -13.24
CA MET A 121 -9.29 9.61 -14.52
C MET A 121 -10.37 10.68 -14.66
N PHE A 122 -11.57 10.39 -14.16
CA PHE A 122 -12.65 11.37 -14.11
C PHE A 122 -12.26 12.58 -13.26
N MET A 123 -11.73 12.38 -12.05
CA MET A 123 -11.35 13.50 -11.19
C MET A 123 -10.21 14.31 -11.79
N ASP A 124 -9.23 13.64 -12.37
CA ASP A 124 -8.08 14.29 -12.99
C ASP A 124 -8.42 15.10 -14.24
N ALA A 125 -9.46 14.70 -14.97
CA ALA A 125 -9.97 15.46 -16.10
C ALA A 125 -10.46 16.87 -15.72
N TRP A 126 -10.80 17.12 -14.44
CA TRP A 126 -11.19 18.44 -13.93
C TRP A 126 -10.00 19.28 -13.44
N THR A 127 -8.87 18.65 -13.12
CA THR A 127 -7.82 19.26 -12.31
C THR A 127 -6.46 19.32 -12.98
N HIS A 128 -6.36 18.91 -14.24
CA HIS A 128 -5.13 18.97 -15.03
C HIS A 128 -5.35 19.75 -16.32
N GLY A 129 -4.34 20.51 -16.76
CA GLY A 129 -4.45 21.35 -17.95
C GLY A 129 -4.77 20.57 -19.23
N SER A 130 -4.35 19.30 -19.31
CA SER A 130 -4.67 18.38 -20.41
C SER A 130 -6.03 17.65 -20.24
N GLY A 131 -6.73 17.88 -19.14
CA GLY A 131 -8.01 17.24 -18.84
C GLY A 131 -9.13 17.73 -19.76
N ILE A 132 -10.01 16.82 -20.18
CA ILE A 132 -11.09 17.14 -21.14
C ILE A 132 -12.01 18.25 -20.62
N PHE A 133 -12.34 18.27 -19.32
CA PHE A 133 -13.19 19.33 -18.77
C PHE A 133 -12.48 20.68 -18.76
N VAL A 134 -11.18 20.71 -18.45
CA VAL A 134 -10.38 21.95 -18.47
C VAL A 134 -10.27 22.52 -19.90
N GLN A 135 -10.17 21.65 -20.91
CA GLN A 135 -10.10 22.07 -22.31
C GLN A 135 -11.45 22.59 -22.85
N HIS A 136 -12.57 22.08 -22.35
CA HIS A 136 -13.90 22.44 -22.87
C HIS A 136 -14.70 23.42 -22.00
N LEU A 137 -14.30 23.67 -20.76
CA LEU A 137 -14.96 24.61 -19.84
C LEU A 137 -14.03 25.80 -19.55
N PRO A 138 -14.19 26.92 -20.28
CA PRO A 138 -13.29 28.08 -20.14
C PRO A 138 -13.18 28.63 -18.71
N GLY A 139 -14.23 28.47 -17.89
CA GLY A 139 -14.20 28.89 -16.49
C GLY A 139 -13.10 28.23 -15.66
N LEU A 140 -12.64 27.03 -16.03
CA LEU A 140 -11.60 26.29 -15.30
C LEU A 140 -10.19 26.85 -15.52
N THR A 141 -9.95 27.59 -16.61
CA THR A 141 -8.65 28.20 -16.92
C THR A 141 -8.55 29.64 -16.45
N VAL A 142 -9.66 30.22 -15.96
CA VAL A 142 -9.67 31.56 -15.36
C VAL A 142 -8.78 31.59 -14.12
N HIS A 143 -7.91 32.60 -14.05
CA HIS A 143 -7.03 32.79 -12.92
C HIS A 143 -7.83 33.29 -11.71
N THR A 144 -7.79 32.51 -10.64
CA THR A 144 -8.44 32.77 -9.36
C THR A 144 -7.39 32.61 -8.27
N LEU A 145 -7.24 33.61 -7.39
CA LEU A 145 -6.23 33.60 -6.32
C LEU A 145 -4.78 33.36 -6.82
N GLY A 146 -4.43 33.91 -7.99
CA GLY A 146 -3.08 33.83 -8.55
C GLY A 146 -2.76 32.57 -9.36
N MET A 147 -3.73 31.65 -9.56
CA MET A 147 -3.55 30.46 -10.38
C MET A 147 -4.82 30.05 -11.13
N PRO A 148 -4.76 29.24 -12.20
CA PRO A 148 -5.96 28.73 -12.86
C PRO A 148 -6.86 27.94 -11.90
N LEU A 149 -8.18 28.11 -12.03
CA LEU A 149 -9.17 27.46 -11.17
C LEU A 149 -9.01 25.93 -11.11
N PHE A 150 -8.65 25.26 -12.22
CA PHE A 150 -8.41 23.82 -12.23
C PHE A 150 -7.29 23.38 -11.26
N GLN A 151 -6.25 24.21 -11.08
CA GLN A 151 -5.17 23.93 -10.14
C GLN A 151 -5.62 24.15 -8.70
N LEU A 152 -6.45 25.17 -8.45
CA LEU A 152 -7.08 25.36 -7.15
C LEU A 152 -7.99 24.17 -6.79
N LEU A 153 -8.76 23.65 -7.75
CA LEU A 153 -9.56 22.44 -7.59
C LEU A 153 -8.68 21.21 -7.31
N GLN A 154 -7.50 21.12 -7.93
CA GLN A 154 -6.53 20.06 -7.67
C GLN A 154 -6.18 19.99 -6.18
N PHE A 155 -5.88 21.13 -5.55
CA PHE A 155 -5.61 21.22 -4.11
C PHE A 155 -6.87 21.02 -3.25
N ALA A 156 -7.99 21.64 -3.63
CA ALA A 156 -9.24 21.55 -2.88
C ALA A 156 -9.77 20.11 -2.82
N PHE A 157 -9.77 19.37 -3.92
CA PHE A 157 -10.19 17.97 -3.95
C PHE A 157 -9.21 17.05 -3.21
N SER A 158 -7.90 17.36 -3.25
CA SER A 158 -6.91 16.67 -2.41
C SER A 158 -7.20 16.84 -0.93
N ALA A 159 -7.41 18.08 -0.46
CA ALA A 159 -7.73 18.35 0.93
C ALA A 159 -9.07 17.74 1.35
N LEU A 160 -10.09 17.86 0.51
CA LEU A 160 -11.42 17.29 0.74
C LEU A 160 -11.36 15.77 0.87
N GLY A 161 -10.69 15.07 -0.06
CA GLY A 161 -10.60 13.62 -0.03
C GLY A 161 -9.89 13.10 1.22
N ALA A 162 -8.79 13.76 1.61
CA ALA A 162 -8.08 13.43 2.84
C ALA A 162 -8.95 13.65 4.08
N ALA A 163 -9.67 14.77 4.15
CA ALA A 163 -10.58 15.08 5.24
C ALA A 163 -11.72 14.06 5.35
N VAL A 164 -12.34 13.68 4.21
CA VAL A 164 -13.42 12.69 4.17
C VAL A 164 -12.94 11.34 4.71
N ILE A 165 -11.76 10.86 4.31
CA ILE A 165 -11.20 9.59 4.79
C ILE A 165 -10.90 9.66 6.29
N ALA A 166 -10.29 10.76 6.76
CA ALA A 166 -9.96 10.95 8.17
C ALA A 166 -11.22 11.01 9.05
N ILE A 167 -12.22 11.80 8.65
CA ILE A 167 -13.50 11.93 9.36
C ILE A 167 -14.24 10.59 9.36
N TRP A 168 -14.25 9.87 8.24
CA TRP A 168 -14.87 8.55 8.19
C TRP A 168 -14.21 7.58 9.17
N GLY A 169 -12.87 7.48 9.18
CA GLY A 169 -12.15 6.65 10.14
C GLY A 169 -12.44 7.03 11.60
N PHE A 170 -12.48 8.33 11.89
CA PHE A 170 -12.81 8.85 13.21
C PHE A 170 -14.25 8.49 13.65
N ILE A 171 -15.24 8.64 12.76
CA ILE A 171 -16.63 8.24 13.04
C ILE A 171 -16.74 6.74 13.29
N GLN A 172 -16.05 5.91 12.52
CA GLN A 172 -16.04 4.46 12.72
C GLN A 172 -15.44 4.07 14.08
N TRP A 173 -14.36 4.74 14.48
CA TRP A 173 -13.78 4.57 15.81
C TRP A 173 -14.74 5.01 16.93
N LEU A 174 -15.41 6.16 16.79
CA LEU A 174 -16.41 6.63 17.77
C LEU A 174 -17.61 5.69 17.89
N ARG A 175 -18.09 5.14 16.76
CA ARG A 175 -19.18 4.14 16.76
C ARG A 175 -18.74 2.88 17.51
N TRP A 176 -17.56 2.37 17.19
CA TRP A 176 -17.00 1.25 17.93
C TRP A 176 -16.85 1.56 19.42
N LEU A 177 -16.43 2.76 19.81
CA LEU A 177 -16.29 3.13 21.22
C LEU A 177 -17.63 3.12 21.99
N LYS A 178 -18.74 3.45 21.31
CA LYS A 178 -20.10 3.38 21.88
C LYS A 178 -20.58 1.94 22.04
N ASP A 179 -20.33 1.11 21.04
CA ASP A 179 -20.83 -0.27 20.96
C ASP A 179 -19.90 -1.28 21.66
N ALA A 180 -18.65 -0.89 21.90
CA ALA A 180 -17.66 -1.75 22.55
C ALA A 180 -18.20 -2.15 23.92
N PRO A 181 -18.49 -3.45 24.15
CA PRO A 181 -19.04 -3.86 25.42
C PRO A 181 -18.05 -3.45 26.51
N ARG A 182 -18.55 -2.80 27.57
CA ARG A 182 -17.85 -2.56 28.85
C ARG A 182 -17.58 -3.88 29.58
N SER A 183 -17.29 -4.97 28.84
CA SER A 183 -17.27 -6.34 29.34
C SER A 183 -16.14 -6.50 30.35
N GLY A 184 -16.51 -6.42 31.63
CA GLY A 184 -15.80 -7.08 32.71
C GLY A 184 -15.84 -8.58 32.45
N THR A 185 -14.75 -9.10 31.89
CA THR A 185 -14.13 -10.40 32.17
C THR A 185 -12.89 -10.49 31.28
N ASN A 186 -11.72 -10.72 31.89
CA ASN A 186 -10.39 -10.82 31.26
C ASN A 186 -9.81 -9.57 30.59
N HIS A 187 -10.15 -8.37 31.08
CA HIS A 187 -9.49 -7.12 30.65
C HIS A 187 -7.96 -7.20 30.84
N SER A 188 -7.50 -7.79 31.94
CA SER A 188 -6.09 -8.03 32.26
C SER A 188 -5.38 -8.96 31.27
N ALA A 189 -5.99 -10.07 30.87
CA ALA A 189 -5.40 -11.01 29.91
C ALA A 189 -5.28 -10.41 28.49
N LYS A 190 -6.30 -9.65 28.05
CA LYS A 190 -6.23 -8.92 26.77
C LYS A 190 -5.20 -7.78 26.82
N LEU A 191 -5.11 -7.04 27.92
CA LEU A 191 -4.08 -6.00 28.13
C LEU A 191 -2.66 -6.59 28.08
N LEU A 192 -2.45 -7.77 28.66
CA LEU A 192 -1.19 -8.52 28.55
C LEU A 192 -0.88 -8.98 27.11
N GLU A 193 -1.91 -9.35 26.33
CA GLU A 193 -1.76 -9.65 24.91
C GLU A 193 -1.37 -8.41 24.09
N TYR A 194 -1.97 -7.24 24.39
CA TYR A 194 -1.62 -5.96 23.74
C TYR A 194 -0.22 -5.46 24.09
N ALA A 195 0.26 -5.76 25.30
CA ALA A 195 1.62 -5.42 25.75
C ALA A 195 2.71 -6.27 25.08
N ARG A 196 2.35 -7.42 24.50
CA ARG A 196 3.26 -8.32 23.78
C ARG A 196 3.40 -8.01 22.28
N ASP A 197 2.70 -7.00 21.77
CA ASP A 197 2.91 -6.57 20.39
C ASP A 197 4.34 -6.04 20.22
N PRO A 198 5.06 -6.45 19.16
CA PRO A 198 6.39 -5.98 18.89
C PRO A 198 6.35 -4.49 18.55
N TRP A 199 7.34 -3.75 19.03
CA TRP A 199 7.47 -2.34 18.70
C TRP A 199 8.03 -2.18 17.30
N VAL A 200 7.16 -1.88 16.34
CA VAL A 200 7.48 -1.86 14.89
C VAL A 200 7.93 -0.50 14.36
N TRP A 201 7.63 0.60 15.06
CA TRP A 201 7.97 1.96 14.61
C TRP A 201 9.47 2.20 14.40
N PRO A 202 10.38 1.78 15.30
CA PRO A 202 11.82 1.97 15.08
C PRO A 202 12.30 1.27 13.80
N TRP A 203 11.79 0.07 13.52
CA TRP A 203 12.11 -0.65 12.29
C TRP A 203 11.54 0.05 11.05
N ALA A 204 10.32 0.56 11.13
CA ALA A 204 9.69 1.27 10.01
C ALA A 204 10.45 2.55 9.66
N LEU A 205 10.84 3.32 10.68
CA LEU A 205 11.64 4.53 10.52
C LEU A 205 13.04 4.20 9.99
N LEU A 206 13.73 3.22 10.57
CA LEU A 206 15.08 2.85 10.15
C LEU A 206 15.12 2.40 8.68
N ILE A 207 14.24 1.48 8.29
CA ILE A 207 14.17 0.96 6.92
C ILE A 207 13.73 2.07 5.96
N GLY A 208 12.74 2.88 6.35
CA GLY A 208 12.26 4.00 5.54
C GLY A 208 13.34 5.07 5.32
N MET A 209 14.01 5.51 6.38
CA MET A 209 15.12 6.48 6.28
C MET A 209 16.27 5.93 5.46
N PHE A 210 16.63 4.66 5.62
CA PHE A 210 17.66 4.02 4.80
C PHE A 210 17.28 4.00 3.31
N THR A 211 16.02 3.66 3.00
CA THR A 211 15.50 3.68 1.62
C THR A 211 15.53 5.09 1.04
N MET A 212 15.08 6.09 1.82
CA MET A 212 15.12 7.50 1.41
C MET A 212 16.56 7.98 1.17
N LEU A 213 17.49 7.62 2.04
CA LEU A 213 18.90 7.97 1.89
C LEU A 213 19.48 7.37 0.61
N ILE A 214 19.21 6.09 0.32
CA ILE A 214 19.63 5.46 -0.95
C ILE A 214 19.04 6.24 -2.13
N LYS A 215 17.74 6.53 -2.13
CA LYS A 215 17.10 7.29 -3.21
C LYS A 215 17.82 8.62 -3.43
N LEU A 216 18.10 9.38 -2.38
CA LEU A 216 18.78 10.67 -2.47
C LEU A 216 20.24 10.55 -2.96
N LEU A 217 21.00 9.57 -2.48
CA LEU A 217 22.40 9.34 -2.88
C LEU A 217 22.56 9.01 -4.38
N PHE A 218 21.56 8.36 -4.97
CA PHE A 218 21.56 8.00 -6.39
C PHE A 218 20.69 8.93 -7.26
N SER A 219 20.17 10.02 -6.71
CA SER A 219 19.41 11.01 -7.48
C SER A 219 20.35 12.05 -8.08
N VAL A 220 20.14 12.39 -9.35
CA VAL A 220 20.95 13.39 -10.08
C VAL A 220 20.78 14.77 -9.45
N ASP A 221 19.54 15.12 -9.09
CA ASP A 221 19.22 16.37 -8.41
C ASP A 221 18.34 16.08 -7.17
N PRO A 222 18.94 15.98 -5.98
CA PRO A 222 18.19 15.80 -4.73
C PRO A 222 17.23 16.96 -4.39
N GLY A 223 17.36 18.12 -5.06
CA GLY A 223 16.46 19.27 -4.93
C GLY A 223 15.19 19.16 -5.77
N ASP A 224 15.09 18.18 -6.68
CA ASP A 224 13.92 17.99 -7.54
C ASP A 224 12.67 17.71 -6.67
N LEU A 225 11.69 18.61 -6.73
CA LEU A 225 10.45 18.51 -5.97
C LEU A 225 9.69 17.21 -6.27
N SER A 226 9.82 16.65 -7.47
CA SER A 226 9.18 15.39 -7.86
C SER A 226 9.64 14.21 -7.00
N ILE A 227 10.88 14.21 -6.52
CA ILE A 227 11.40 13.23 -5.55
C ILE A 227 10.66 13.41 -4.23
N TRP A 228 10.58 14.64 -3.72
CA TRP A 228 9.97 14.94 -2.42
C TRP A 228 8.45 14.71 -2.40
N PHE A 229 7.79 14.73 -3.56
CA PHE A 229 6.38 14.35 -3.67
C PHE A 229 6.13 12.85 -3.52
N ALA A 230 7.03 11.98 -3.97
CA ALA A 230 6.77 10.53 -4.05
C ALA A 230 7.69 9.67 -3.17
N ALA A 231 8.98 10.01 -3.09
CA ALA A 231 9.98 9.23 -2.38
C ALA A 231 9.70 9.06 -0.88
N PRO A 232 9.29 10.09 -0.11
CA PRO A 232 9.02 9.92 1.31
C PRO A 232 7.87 8.94 1.59
N PHE A 233 6.80 9.00 0.79
CA PHE A 233 5.66 8.07 0.93
C PHE A 233 6.05 6.64 0.55
N SER A 234 6.83 6.48 -0.51
CA SER A 234 7.32 5.18 -0.97
C SER A 234 8.28 4.58 0.06
N ALA A 235 9.21 5.37 0.58
CA ALA A 235 10.13 4.98 1.64
C ALA A 235 9.38 4.59 2.93
N ALA A 236 8.35 5.34 3.31
CA ALA A 236 7.49 5.00 4.44
C ALA A 236 6.74 3.69 4.22
N ALA A 237 6.17 3.46 3.04
CA ALA A 237 5.47 2.23 2.70
C ALA A 237 6.40 1.00 2.76
N LEU A 238 7.60 1.12 2.18
CA LEU A 238 8.64 0.09 2.26
C LEU A 238 9.07 -0.14 3.71
N GLY A 239 9.30 0.93 4.48
CA GLY A 239 9.60 0.86 5.91
C GLY A 239 8.55 0.08 6.72
N ILE A 240 7.27 0.43 6.56
CA ILE A 240 6.14 -0.25 7.19
C ILE A 240 6.12 -1.74 6.80
N PHE A 241 6.30 -2.05 5.52
CA PHE A 241 6.32 -3.43 5.04
C PHE A 241 7.45 -4.24 5.69
N GLY A 242 8.68 -3.71 5.69
CA GLY A 242 9.84 -4.34 6.34
C GLY A 242 9.65 -4.52 7.86
N ALA A 243 9.10 -3.52 8.54
CA ALA A 243 8.77 -3.59 9.95
C ALA A 243 7.71 -4.66 10.27
N CYS A 244 6.71 -4.83 9.40
CA CYS A 244 5.73 -5.92 9.51
C CYS A 244 6.40 -7.29 9.38
N LEU A 245 7.35 -7.47 8.45
CA LEU A 245 8.09 -8.73 8.32
C LEU A 245 8.87 -9.07 9.60
N LEU A 246 9.56 -8.09 10.18
CA LEU A 246 10.30 -8.26 11.44
C LEU A 246 9.35 -8.51 12.61
N GLY A 247 8.31 -7.69 12.75
CA GLY A 247 7.34 -7.80 13.83
C GLY A 247 6.59 -9.13 13.82
N ARG A 248 6.11 -9.59 12.66
CA ARG A 248 5.50 -10.93 12.56
C ARG A 248 6.50 -12.02 12.89
N SER A 249 7.73 -11.92 12.40
CA SER A 249 8.78 -12.91 12.70
C SER A 249 9.11 -12.95 14.19
N GLN A 250 9.11 -11.80 14.88
CA GLN A 250 9.29 -11.69 16.32
C GLN A 250 8.14 -12.35 17.09
N LYS A 251 6.88 -12.09 16.71
CA LYS A 251 5.70 -12.74 17.32
C LYS A 251 5.75 -14.27 17.24
N HIS A 252 6.45 -14.81 16.24
CA HIS A 252 6.63 -16.25 16.03
C HIS A 252 8.02 -16.77 16.44
N GLY A 253 8.80 -16.02 17.23
CA GLY A 253 10.12 -16.46 17.73
C GLY A 253 11.15 -16.76 16.64
N GLN A 254 10.99 -16.20 15.44
CA GLN A 254 11.84 -16.45 14.26
C GLN A 254 12.49 -15.16 13.75
N LEU A 255 12.89 -14.25 14.64
CA LEU A 255 13.43 -12.93 14.27
C LEU A 255 14.61 -13.01 13.28
N GLY A 256 15.51 -13.99 13.42
CA GLY A 256 16.62 -14.20 12.47
C GLY A 256 16.17 -14.64 11.07
N ALA A 257 15.01 -15.29 10.92
CA ALA A 257 14.40 -15.52 9.61
C ALA A 257 13.80 -14.22 9.05
N GLY A 258 13.22 -13.38 9.92
CA GLY A 258 12.74 -12.05 9.55
C GLY A 258 13.82 -11.15 8.98
N PHE A 259 14.99 -11.04 9.64
CA PHE A 259 16.11 -10.25 9.12
C PHE A 259 16.59 -10.74 7.75
N ARG A 260 16.72 -12.06 7.57
CA ARG A 260 17.09 -12.63 6.25
C ARG A 260 16.05 -12.31 5.18
N LEU A 261 14.76 -12.30 5.54
CA LEU A 261 13.68 -11.98 4.61
C LEU A 261 13.67 -10.49 4.23
N VAL A 262 13.90 -9.58 5.19
CA VAL A 262 14.07 -8.15 4.91
C VAL A 262 15.30 -7.89 4.05
N ALA A 263 16.43 -8.53 4.36
CA ALA A 263 17.65 -8.41 3.56
C ALA A 263 17.43 -8.90 2.11
N LEU A 264 16.78 -10.05 1.94
CA LEU A 264 16.41 -10.56 0.61
C LEU A 264 15.52 -9.57 -0.14
N TRP A 265 14.48 -9.05 0.53
CA TRP A 265 13.57 -8.08 -0.06
C TRP A 265 14.28 -6.79 -0.50
N LEU A 266 15.12 -6.19 0.34
CA LEU A 266 15.90 -5.01 -0.01
C LEU A 266 16.91 -5.28 -1.14
N ALA A 267 17.56 -6.45 -1.13
CA ALA A 267 18.48 -6.84 -2.20
C ALA A 267 17.76 -6.99 -3.55
N LEU A 268 16.57 -7.60 -3.57
CA LEU A 268 15.77 -7.74 -4.78
C LEU A 268 15.28 -6.37 -5.29
N LEU A 269 14.86 -5.46 -4.40
CA LEU A 269 14.52 -4.09 -4.78
C LEU A 269 15.72 -3.33 -5.35
N GLY A 270 16.90 -3.49 -4.75
CA GLY A 270 18.14 -2.94 -5.28
C GLY A 270 18.47 -3.49 -6.68
N ALA A 271 18.35 -4.80 -6.89
CA ALA A 271 18.57 -5.42 -8.20
C ALA A 271 17.60 -4.93 -9.28
N LEU A 272 16.33 -4.67 -8.92
CA LEU A 272 15.37 -4.02 -9.81
C LEU A 272 15.78 -2.58 -10.13
N LYS A 273 16.16 -1.80 -9.10
CA LYS A 273 16.56 -0.40 -9.25
C LYS A 273 17.79 -0.20 -10.14
N PHE A 274 18.76 -1.11 -10.05
CA PHE A 274 19.95 -1.11 -10.90
C PHE A 274 19.77 -1.90 -12.20
N GLU A 275 18.52 -2.18 -12.60
CA GLU A 275 18.18 -2.80 -13.88
C GLU A 275 18.93 -4.12 -14.16
N ALA A 276 19.32 -4.87 -13.11
CA ALA A 276 20.09 -6.09 -13.24
C ALA A 276 19.36 -7.14 -14.12
N HIS A 277 18.03 -7.12 -14.06
CA HIS A 277 17.18 -7.96 -14.88
C HIS A 277 17.20 -7.58 -16.37
N ILE A 278 17.28 -6.28 -16.71
CA ILE A 278 17.44 -5.80 -18.09
C ILE A 278 18.83 -6.14 -18.60
N TYR A 279 19.86 -5.95 -17.78
CA TYR A 279 21.22 -6.36 -18.11
C TYR A 279 21.28 -7.86 -18.47
N LEU A 280 20.63 -8.73 -17.69
CA LEU A 280 20.55 -10.16 -17.98
C LEU A 280 19.80 -10.47 -19.30
N LEU A 281 18.70 -9.76 -19.61
CA LEU A 281 17.98 -9.90 -20.88
C LEU A 281 18.89 -9.56 -22.06
N HIS A 282 19.66 -8.48 -21.96
CA HIS A 282 20.62 -8.09 -22.99
C HIS A 282 21.73 -9.13 -23.17
N GLN A 283 22.21 -9.78 -22.10
CA GLN A 283 23.24 -10.84 -22.19
C GLN A 283 22.76 -12.09 -22.94
N ILE A 284 21.45 -12.37 -22.91
CA ILE A 284 20.84 -13.48 -23.66
C ILE A 284 20.30 -13.05 -25.03
N GLY A 285 20.67 -11.87 -25.51
CA GLY A 285 20.34 -11.37 -26.84
C GLY A 285 18.93 -10.79 -27.01
N ILE A 286 18.20 -10.56 -25.92
CA ILE A 286 16.87 -9.92 -25.95
C ILE A 286 17.07 -8.42 -25.76
N SER A 287 16.83 -7.62 -26.81
CA SER A 287 16.81 -6.16 -26.72
C SER A 287 15.39 -5.64 -26.60
N THR A 288 15.17 -4.68 -25.72
CA THR A 288 13.87 -4.11 -25.38
C THR A 288 13.89 -2.57 -25.49
N SER A 289 12.71 -1.97 -25.63
CA SER A 289 12.58 -0.52 -25.55
C SER A 289 12.53 -0.06 -24.09
N ARG A 290 12.87 1.20 -23.81
CA ARG A 290 12.80 1.77 -22.44
C ARG A 290 11.44 1.58 -21.76
N LEU A 291 10.35 1.67 -22.53
CA LEU A 291 9.00 1.42 -21.99
C LEU A 291 8.81 -0.05 -21.61
N MET A 292 9.30 -0.98 -22.43
CA MET A 292 9.25 -2.40 -22.10
C MET A 292 10.14 -2.73 -20.90
N ASP A 293 11.33 -2.14 -20.80
CA ASP A 293 12.22 -2.31 -19.63
C ASP A 293 11.51 -1.89 -18.34
N TRP A 294 10.80 -0.76 -18.40
CA TRP A 294 10.02 -0.27 -17.28
C TRP A 294 8.86 -1.20 -16.91
N ILE A 295 8.10 -1.69 -17.89
CA ILE A 295 7.02 -2.66 -17.65
C ILE A 295 7.59 -3.94 -17.03
N VAL A 296 8.70 -4.47 -17.54
CA VAL A 296 9.38 -5.64 -16.97
C VAL A 296 9.82 -5.37 -15.53
N THR A 297 10.35 -4.18 -15.25
CA THR A 297 10.71 -3.76 -13.89
C THR A 297 9.50 -3.78 -12.95
N MET A 298 8.33 -3.27 -13.40
CA MET A 298 7.09 -3.31 -12.62
C MET A 298 6.61 -4.74 -12.33
N TRP A 299 6.69 -5.63 -13.31
CA TRP A 299 6.38 -7.05 -13.11
C TRP A 299 7.38 -7.74 -12.17
N GLY A 300 8.66 -7.35 -12.24
CA GLY A 300 9.67 -7.73 -11.27
C GLY A 300 9.30 -7.30 -9.85
N LEU A 301 8.84 -6.07 -9.66
CA LEU A 301 8.37 -5.56 -8.37
C LEU A 301 7.15 -6.35 -7.86
N VAL A 302 6.17 -6.62 -8.72
CA VAL A 302 5.01 -7.48 -8.43
C VAL A 302 5.45 -8.86 -7.94
N ALA A 303 6.41 -9.48 -8.64
CA ALA A 303 6.94 -10.79 -8.28
C ALA A 303 7.66 -10.77 -6.93
N VAL A 304 8.50 -9.75 -6.66
CA VAL A 304 9.18 -9.57 -5.37
C VAL A 304 8.17 -9.44 -4.24
N MET A 305 7.15 -8.60 -4.40
CA MET A 305 6.09 -8.42 -3.40
C MET A 305 5.36 -9.74 -3.09
N ALA A 306 4.97 -10.48 -4.13
CA ALA A 306 4.30 -11.76 -3.99
C ALA A 306 5.19 -12.81 -3.29
N VAL A 307 6.43 -12.98 -3.73
CA VAL A 307 7.39 -13.96 -3.19
C VAL A 307 7.69 -13.68 -1.72
N ILE A 308 8.01 -12.44 -1.36
CA ILE A 308 8.32 -12.07 0.03
C ILE A 308 7.10 -12.29 0.94
N SER A 309 5.91 -11.94 0.46
CA SER A 309 4.65 -12.15 1.19
C SER A 309 4.34 -13.64 1.40
N LEU A 310 4.65 -14.50 0.41
CA LEU A 310 4.50 -15.95 0.53
C LEU A 310 5.52 -16.57 1.50
N GLN A 311 6.77 -16.10 1.49
CA GLN A 311 7.82 -16.58 2.40
C GLN A 311 7.50 -16.25 3.87
N MET A 312 6.88 -15.08 4.14
CA MET A 312 6.42 -14.72 5.48
C MET A 312 5.42 -15.75 6.03
N ASN A 313 4.49 -16.24 5.20
CA ASN A 313 3.56 -17.30 5.63
C ASN A 313 4.27 -18.62 5.97
N ARG A 314 5.36 -18.96 5.27
CA ARG A 314 6.14 -20.17 5.58
C ARG A 314 6.81 -20.08 6.95
N ILE A 315 7.35 -18.91 7.31
CA ILE A 315 7.92 -18.62 8.65
C ILE A 315 6.86 -18.89 9.73
N VAL A 316 5.65 -18.35 9.55
CA VAL A 316 4.52 -18.54 10.48
C VAL A 316 4.10 -20.00 10.57
N ASN A 317 3.89 -20.68 9.43
CA ASN A 317 3.43 -22.07 9.41
C ASN A 317 4.46 -23.03 10.01
N LYS A 318 5.77 -22.76 9.84
CA LYS A 318 6.83 -23.55 10.46
C LYS A 318 6.79 -23.45 11.98
N PHE A 319 6.51 -22.27 12.52
CA PHE A 319 6.35 -22.07 13.96
C PHE A 319 5.16 -22.88 14.50
N VAL A 320 3.99 -22.75 13.89
CA VAL A 320 2.77 -23.48 14.30
C VAL A 320 3.00 -24.99 14.30
N ARG A 321 3.61 -25.52 13.25
CA ARG A 321 3.92 -26.96 13.13
C ARG A 321 4.89 -27.43 14.22
N ASN A 322 5.92 -26.64 14.54
CA ASN A 322 6.87 -26.97 15.59
C ASN A 322 6.21 -26.93 16.97
N GLY A 323 5.33 -25.96 17.23
CA GLY A 323 4.54 -25.87 18.46
C GLY A 323 3.61 -27.06 18.66
N LEU A 324 2.91 -27.50 17.61
CA LEU A 324 2.06 -28.70 17.67
C LEU A 324 2.88 -29.97 17.96
N LYS A 325 4.08 -30.11 17.39
CA LYS A 325 4.96 -31.25 17.66
C LYS A 325 5.47 -31.28 19.10
N THR A 326 5.79 -30.14 19.71
CA THR A 326 6.23 -30.07 21.11
C THR A 326 5.10 -30.34 22.10
N VAL A 327 3.88 -29.87 21.82
CA VAL A 327 2.70 -30.20 22.62
C VAL A 327 2.44 -31.70 22.56
N ASN A 328 2.42 -32.30 21.37
CA ASN A 328 2.14 -33.73 21.21
C ASN A 328 3.18 -34.62 21.90
N LYS A 329 4.46 -34.19 21.95
CA LYS A 329 5.51 -34.88 22.71
C LYS A 329 5.37 -34.79 24.23
N ARG A 330 4.79 -33.70 24.76
CA ARG A 330 4.55 -33.52 26.21
C ARG A 330 3.29 -34.22 26.69
N THR A 331 2.31 -34.44 25.81
CA THR A 331 1.10 -35.22 26.12
C THR A 331 1.29 -36.72 26.00
N LEU A 332 2.39 -37.17 25.36
CA LEU A 332 2.75 -38.58 25.18
C LEU A 332 3.87 -39.05 26.13
N SER A 333 4.38 -38.18 27.01
CA SER A 333 5.41 -38.48 28.04
C SER A 333 4.79 -38.47 29.43
#